data_AF-G9PHB2-F1
#
_entry.id   AF-G9PHB2-F1
#
_cell.length_a   1.000
_cell.length_b   1.000
_cell.length_c   1.000
_cell.angle_alpha   90.00
_cell.angle_beta   90.00
_cell.angle_gamma   90.00
#
_symmetry.space_group_name_H-M   'P 1'
#
loop_
_entity.id
_entity.type
_entity.pdbx_description
1 polymer ?
#
loop_
_entity_poly.entity_id
_entity_poly.type
_entity_poly.pdbx_seq_one_letter_code
_entity_poly.pdbx_strand_id
1 'polypeptide(L)'
;MKKLSMFMAMVMCATLALSGCGNSVSDDRAEAYASLSSMTSLESDKAQEYRQRLTVAPDSAAIKAVLADAKAANDKEAARKASKDKDRKDTAAAITGVKLVGTTGDCTNVVLVFNADQTWQVSGKDSDKCISHDYKYWSISQYDYDSGEIDLVISDKKKDDINTVGDRRVYPISLGEDNTVGIMLVGNDMYSFTITK
;
A
#
# COMPACT_ATOMS: atom_id res chain seq x y z
N MET A 1 -10.47 25.83 39.85
CA MET A 1 -11.78 25.48 40.44
C MET A 1 -12.67 24.90 39.35
N LYS A 2 -13.14 23.67 39.63
CA LYS A 2 -14.22 22.87 39.01
C LYS A 2 -15.10 23.56 37.96
N LYS A 3 -15.43 22.79 36.91
CA LYS A 3 -16.81 22.32 36.71
C LYS A 3 -16.85 21.04 35.86
N LEU A 4 -17.00 19.92 36.57
CA LEU A 4 -17.63 18.70 36.08
C LEU A 4 -19.04 19.06 35.58
N SER A 5 -19.39 18.67 34.36
CA SER A 5 -20.80 18.61 33.96
C SER A 5 -21.26 17.17 34.07
N MET A 6 -22.12 16.97 35.06
CA MET A 6 -22.95 15.80 35.26
C MET A 6 -23.75 15.50 33.98
N PHE A 7 -23.72 14.24 33.54
CA PHE A 7 -24.86 13.63 32.87
C PHE A 7 -25.29 12.44 33.71
N MET A 8 -26.19 12.71 34.65
CA MET A 8 -26.99 11.70 35.33
C MET A 8 -28.39 11.81 34.75
N ALA A 9 -28.79 10.82 33.97
CA ALA A 9 -30.18 10.51 33.67
C ALA A 9 -30.29 9.01 33.44
N MET A 10 -30.48 8.28 34.54
CA MET A 10 -31.20 7.02 34.49
C MET A 10 -32.60 7.32 33.97
N VAL A 11 -32.96 6.74 32.83
CA VAL A 11 -34.34 6.38 32.52
C VAL A 11 -34.31 4.89 32.17
N MET A 12 -34.66 4.09 33.17
CA MET A 12 -35.27 2.80 32.93
C MET A 12 -36.63 3.06 32.28
N CYS A 13 -36.78 2.67 31.02
CA CYS A 13 -38.06 2.20 30.54
C CYS A 13 -37.80 0.84 29.91
N ALA A 14 -38.14 -0.19 30.67
CA ALA A 14 -38.22 -1.56 30.22
C ALA A 14 -39.26 -1.65 29.10
N THR A 15 -38.84 -1.53 27.85
CA THR A 15 -39.45 -2.30 26.78
C THR A 15 -38.83 -3.69 26.83
N LEU A 16 -39.43 -4.54 27.68
CA LEU A 16 -39.49 -5.97 27.45
C LEU A 16 -40.14 -6.19 26.07
N ALA A 17 -39.36 -6.07 25.01
CA ALA A 17 -39.68 -6.66 23.72
C ALA A 17 -39.40 -8.16 23.82
N LEU A 18 -40.27 -8.86 24.53
CA LEU A 18 -40.33 -10.31 24.54
C LEU A 18 -41.05 -10.77 23.26
N SER A 19 -40.30 -10.78 22.15
CA SER A 19 -40.58 -11.59 20.95
C SER A 19 -39.26 -11.69 20.19
N GLY A 20 -38.39 -12.67 20.43
CA GLY A 20 -38.72 -14.09 20.41
C GLY A 20 -38.24 -14.81 19.14
N CYS A 21 -37.51 -14.13 18.25
CA CYS A 21 -36.67 -14.74 17.23
C CYS A 21 -35.30 -14.08 17.30
N GLY A 22 -34.37 -14.60 18.11
CA GLY A 22 -32.96 -14.36 17.80
C GLY A 22 -32.73 -14.88 16.38
N ASN A 23 -31.96 -14.16 15.57
CA ASN A 23 -31.51 -14.70 14.29
C ASN A 23 -31.01 -16.12 14.53
N SER A 24 -31.45 -17.06 13.70
CA SER A 24 -30.89 -18.40 13.78
C SER A 24 -29.39 -18.32 13.50
N VAL A 25 -28.63 -19.32 13.94
CA VAL A 25 -27.20 -19.45 13.57
C VAL A 25 -27.02 -19.39 12.05
N SER A 26 -28.04 -19.82 11.28
CA SER A 26 -28.06 -19.73 9.82
C SER A 26 -28.18 -18.30 9.32
N ASP A 27 -29.05 -17.48 9.92
CA ASP A 27 -29.26 -16.08 9.54
C ASP A 27 -28.01 -15.25 9.85
N ASP A 28 -27.44 -15.44 11.05
CA ASP A 28 -26.19 -14.79 11.44
C ASP A 28 -25.04 -15.17 10.49
N ARG A 29 -24.99 -16.43 10.05
CA ARG A 29 -23.97 -16.88 9.10
C ARG A 29 -24.16 -16.23 7.72
N ALA A 30 -25.40 -16.11 7.24
CA ALA A 30 -25.70 -15.46 5.98
C ALA A 30 -25.29 -13.98 5.99
N GLU A 31 -25.61 -13.27 7.07
CA GLU A 31 -25.20 -11.87 7.26
C GLU A 31 -23.67 -11.72 7.33
N ALA A 32 -22.99 -12.63 8.03
CA ALA A 32 -21.53 -12.62 8.09
C ALA A 32 -20.88 -12.88 6.73
N TYR A 33 -21.45 -13.76 5.90
CA TYR A 33 -20.96 -13.94 4.52
C TYR A 33 -21.18 -12.71 3.64
N ALA A 34 -22.33 -12.05 3.76
CA ALA A 34 -22.59 -10.81 3.03
C ALA A 34 -21.58 -9.73 3.43
N SER A 35 -21.34 -9.58 4.74
CA SER A 35 -20.37 -8.64 5.30
C SER A 35 -18.94 -8.97 4.88
N LEU A 36 -18.53 -10.24 4.88
CA LEU A 36 -17.22 -10.66 4.41
C LEU A 36 -17.05 -10.42 2.90
N SER A 37 -18.12 -10.60 2.11
CA SER A 37 -18.08 -10.38 0.66
C SER A 37 -17.94 -8.91 0.27
N SER A 38 -18.34 -7.98 1.15
CA SER A 38 -18.16 -6.54 0.94
C SER A 38 -16.79 -6.02 1.42
N MET A 39 -15.99 -6.85 2.08
CA MET A 39 -14.61 -6.53 2.46
C MET A 39 -13.69 -6.65 1.24
N THR A 40 -13.32 -5.51 0.66
CA THR A 40 -12.55 -5.45 -0.59
C THR A 40 -11.04 -5.37 -0.38
N SER A 41 -10.57 -5.18 0.85
CA SER A 41 -9.13 -5.01 1.11
C SER A 41 -8.41 -6.32 1.42
N LEU A 42 -9.14 -7.36 1.83
CA LEU A 42 -8.57 -8.68 2.09
C LEU A 42 -8.06 -9.34 0.82
N GLU A 43 -6.88 -9.97 0.93
CA GLU A 43 -6.38 -10.89 -0.10
C GLU A 43 -7.31 -12.10 -0.24
N SER A 44 -7.39 -12.64 -1.47
CA SER A 44 -8.32 -13.72 -1.82
C SER A 44 -8.22 -14.91 -0.87
N ASP A 45 -7.00 -15.35 -0.57
CA ASP A 45 -6.74 -16.51 0.29
C ASP A 45 -7.21 -16.26 1.74
N LYS A 46 -7.03 -15.04 2.24
CA LYS A 46 -7.50 -14.65 3.57
C LYS A 46 -9.01 -14.53 3.64
N ALA A 47 -9.63 -13.96 2.60
CA ALA A 47 -11.09 -13.94 2.50
C ALA A 47 -11.65 -15.37 2.48
N GLN A 48 -11.00 -16.30 1.78
CA GLN A 48 -11.40 -17.72 1.75
C GLN A 48 -11.22 -18.41 3.11
N GLU A 49 -10.13 -18.14 3.83
CA GLU A 49 -9.91 -18.63 5.19
C GLU A 49 -11.06 -18.19 6.12
N TYR A 50 -11.44 -16.91 6.09
CA TYR A 50 -12.56 -16.40 6.89
C TYR A 50 -13.90 -17.03 6.48
N ARG A 51 -14.13 -17.29 5.18
CA ARG A 51 -15.33 -18.03 4.73
C ARG A 51 -15.39 -19.44 5.33
N GLN A 52 -14.27 -20.16 5.37
CA GLN A 52 -14.23 -21.49 5.97
C GLN A 52 -14.50 -21.43 7.48
N ARG A 53 -13.87 -20.47 8.18
CA ARG A 53 -14.11 -20.23 9.62
C ARG A 53 -15.58 -19.93 9.93
N LEU A 54 -16.27 -19.14 9.08
CA LEU A 54 -17.70 -18.89 9.21
C LEU A 54 -18.56 -20.14 8.97
N THR A 55 -18.14 -21.02 8.05
CA THR A 55 -18.83 -22.29 7.78
C THR A 55 -18.87 -23.18 9.01
N VAL A 56 -17.72 -23.32 9.68
CA VAL A 56 -17.54 -24.26 10.80
C VAL A 56 -17.86 -23.66 12.17
N ALA A 57 -18.19 -22.37 12.23
CA ALA A 57 -18.55 -21.70 13.48
C ALA A 57 -19.80 -22.35 14.11
N PRO A 58 -19.74 -22.80 15.38
CA PRO A 58 -20.78 -23.63 16.00
C PRO A 58 -22.03 -22.84 16.43
N ASP A 59 -21.89 -21.54 16.69
CA ASP A 59 -22.94 -20.69 17.21
C ASP A 59 -22.78 -19.23 16.77
N SER A 60 -23.78 -18.42 17.08
CA SER A 60 -23.83 -16.99 16.78
C SER A 60 -22.67 -16.19 17.39
N ALA A 61 -22.17 -16.58 18.57
CA ALA A 61 -21.07 -15.87 19.21
C ALA A 61 -19.76 -16.12 18.46
N ALA A 62 -19.51 -17.37 18.04
CA ALA A 62 -18.38 -17.72 17.21
C ALA A 62 -18.43 -17.06 15.83
N ILE A 63 -19.61 -16.98 15.19
CA ILE A 63 -19.80 -16.26 13.92
C ILE A 63 -19.42 -14.79 14.07
N LYS A 64 -19.92 -14.13 15.12
CA LYS A 64 -19.61 -12.71 15.40
C LYS A 64 -18.12 -12.49 15.67
N ALA A 65 -17.46 -13.40 16.37
CA ALA A 65 -16.02 -13.34 16.61
C ALA A 65 -15.22 -13.46 15.30
N VAL A 66 -15.55 -14.43 14.43
CA VAL A 66 -14.88 -14.59 13.13
C VAL A 66 -15.09 -13.35 12.24
N LEU A 67 -16.29 -12.77 12.23
CA LEU A 67 -16.58 -11.56 11.46
C LEU A 67 -15.82 -10.34 12.00
N ALA A 68 -15.71 -10.21 13.32
CA ALA A 68 -14.93 -9.14 13.96
C ALA A 68 -13.44 -9.24 13.60
N ASP A 69 -12.87 -10.45 13.63
CA ASP A 69 -11.50 -10.71 13.19
C ASP A 69 -11.30 -10.35 11.72
N ALA A 70 -12.23 -10.78 10.85
CA ALA A 70 -12.20 -10.46 9.42
C ALA A 70 -12.24 -8.95 9.17
N LYS A 71 -13.10 -8.23 9.90
CA LYS A 71 -13.18 -6.77 9.83
C LYS A 71 -11.89 -6.10 10.28
N ALA A 72 -11.32 -6.52 11.41
CA ALA A 72 -10.05 -5.97 11.89
C ALA A 72 -8.91 -6.21 10.89
N ALA A 73 -8.85 -7.40 10.28
CA ALA A 73 -7.87 -7.71 9.25
C ALA A 73 -8.08 -6.87 7.98
N ASN A 74 -9.33 -6.69 7.53
CA ASN A 74 -9.67 -5.85 6.39
C ASN A 74 -9.27 -4.38 6.64
N ASP A 75 -9.61 -3.84 7.81
CA ASP A 75 -9.33 -2.45 8.16
C ASP A 75 -7.81 -2.21 8.26
N LYS A 76 -7.05 -3.18 8.80
CA LYS A 76 -5.59 -3.16 8.81
C LYS A 76 -5.00 -3.14 7.40
N GLU A 77 -5.52 -3.99 6.51
CA GLU A 77 -5.01 -4.08 5.14
C GLU A 77 -5.36 -2.83 4.32
N ALA A 78 -6.57 -2.27 4.52
CA ALA A 78 -6.96 -0.99 3.95
C ALA A 78 -6.00 0.14 4.38
N ALA A 79 -5.67 0.20 5.67
CA ALA A 79 -4.73 1.20 6.18
C ALA A 79 -3.31 1.01 5.60
N ARG A 80 -2.84 -0.23 5.47
CA ARG A 80 -1.55 -0.54 4.83
C ARG A 80 -1.51 -0.09 3.37
N LYS A 81 -2.54 -0.45 2.59
CA LYS A 81 -2.67 -0.05 1.16
C LYS A 81 -2.71 1.47 1.02
N ALA A 82 -3.44 2.17 1.88
CA ALA A 82 -3.50 3.64 1.89
C ALA A 82 -2.15 4.28 2.24
N SER A 83 -1.41 3.74 3.22
CA SER A 83 -0.08 4.22 3.56
C SER A 83 0.88 4.08 2.39
N LYS A 84 0.88 2.93 1.73
CA LYS A 84 1.76 2.68 0.58
C LYS A 84 1.41 3.54 -0.64
N ASP A 85 0.13 3.76 -0.91
CA ASP A 85 -0.31 4.69 -1.95
C ASP A 85 0.17 6.13 -1.67
N LYS A 86 0.15 6.53 -0.41
CA LYS A 86 0.71 7.82 0.03
C LYS A 86 2.23 7.86 -0.18
N ASP A 87 2.97 6.86 0.28
CA ASP A 87 4.42 6.77 0.12
C ASP A 87 4.82 6.80 -1.37
N ARG A 88 4.05 6.13 -2.24
CA ARG A 88 4.23 6.14 -3.69
C ARG A 88 4.09 7.55 -4.27
N LYS A 89 3.03 8.27 -3.86
CA LYS A 89 2.77 9.66 -4.30
C LYS A 89 3.82 10.63 -3.78
N ASP A 90 4.22 10.48 -2.52
CA ASP A 90 5.24 11.33 -1.88
C ASP A 90 6.61 11.11 -2.54
N THR A 91 6.97 9.85 -2.86
CA THR A 91 8.19 9.52 -3.62
C THR A 91 8.17 10.13 -5.01
N ALA A 92 7.07 9.96 -5.75
CA ALA A 92 6.92 10.56 -7.08
C ALA A 92 7.06 12.09 -7.02
N ALA A 93 6.42 12.74 -6.05
CA ALA A 93 6.52 14.18 -5.86
C ALA A 93 7.95 14.63 -5.51
N ALA A 94 8.65 13.89 -4.64
CA ALA A 94 10.00 14.22 -4.20
C ALA A 94 11.02 14.20 -5.34
N ILE A 95 10.89 13.27 -6.30
CA ILE A 95 11.82 13.14 -7.42
C ILE A 95 11.36 13.86 -8.69
N THR A 96 10.15 14.43 -8.72
CA THR A 96 9.68 15.18 -9.89
C THR A 96 10.39 16.52 -10.02
N GLY A 97 11.01 16.76 -11.17
CA GLY A 97 11.63 18.03 -11.53
C GLY A 97 12.94 18.32 -10.80
N VAL A 98 13.57 17.32 -10.18
CA VAL A 98 14.83 17.47 -9.44
C VAL A 98 15.96 16.65 -10.07
N LYS A 99 17.18 16.89 -9.58
CA LYS A 99 18.37 16.11 -9.95
C LYS A 99 18.76 15.21 -8.78
N LEU A 100 18.96 13.93 -9.04
CA LEU A 100 19.53 12.99 -8.07
C LEU A 100 21.02 12.80 -8.39
N VAL A 101 21.89 13.03 -7.41
CA VAL A 101 23.33 12.83 -7.57
C VAL A 101 23.74 11.61 -6.76
N GLY A 102 24.28 10.60 -7.44
CA GLY A 102 24.68 9.35 -6.80
C GLY A 102 25.91 9.52 -5.92
N THR A 103 25.90 8.83 -4.78
CA THR A 103 26.89 8.99 -3.70
C THR A 103 27.66 7.71 -3.39
N THR A 104 27.21 6.56 -3.91
CA THR A 104 27.76 5.24 -3.60
C THR A 104 28.09 4.45 -4.86
N GLY A 105 29.12 3.60 -4.78
CA GLY A 105 29.49 2.60 -5.80
C GLY A 105 29.62 3.13 -7.23
N ASP A 106 29.20 2.33 -8.21
CA ASP A 106 29.23 2.69 -9.64
C ASP A 106 28.34 3.89 -10.00
N CYS A 107 27.45 4.30 -9.11
CA CYS A 107 26.63 5.49 -9.26
C CYS A 107 27.26 6.77 -8.70
N THR A 108 28.45 6.72 -8.08
CA THR A 108 29.09 7.92 -7.52
C THR A 108 29.30 8.98 -8.61
N ASN A 109 28.77 10.19 -8.38
CA ASN A 109 28.73 11.33 -9.31
C ASN A 109 27.91 11.11 -10.60
N VAL A 110 27.13 10.03 -10.70
CA VAL A 110 26.10 9.90 -11.74
C VAL A 110 24.93 10.81 -11.38
N VAL A 111 24.45 11.57 -12.35
CA VAL A 111 23.34 12.51 -12.20
C VAL A 111 22.13 11.98 -12.97
N LEU A 112 21.02 11.76 -12.26
CA LEU A 112 19.72 11.43 -12.82
C LEU A 112 18.83 12.68 -12.77
N VAL A 113 18.13 12.98 -13.85
CA VAL A 113 17.18 14.10 -13.91
C VAL A 113 15.82 13.55 -14.30
N PHE A 114 14.85 13.65 -13.40
CA PHE A 114 13.48 13.19 -13.61
C PHE A 114 12.59 14.40 -13.88
N ASN A 115 12.24 14.65 -15.15
CA ASN A 115 11.50 15.85 -15.53
C ASN A 115 10.01 15.73 -15.19
N ALA A 116 9.35 16.88 -15.00
CA ALA A 116 7.91 16.97 -14.72
C ALA A 116 7.01 16.43 -15.84
N ASP A 117 7.50 16.40 -17.09
CA ASP A 117 6.77 15.83 -18.24
C ASP A 117 6.95 14.30 -18.37
N GLN A 118 7.55 13.69 -17.35
CA GLN A 118 7.91 12.28 -17.21
C GLN A 118 9.02 11.79 -18.14
N THR A 119 9.74 12.68 -18.81
CA THR A 119 11.03 12.31 -19.44
C THR A 119 12.13 12.28 -18.39
N TRP A 120 13.23 11.59 -18.68
CA TRP A 120 14.37 11.58 -17.79
C TRP A 120 15.70 11.57 -18.55
N GLN A 121 16.78 11.88 -17.85
CA GLN A 121 18.13 11.95 -18.40
C GLN A 121 19.13 11.40 -17.38
N VAL A 122 20.19 10.79 -17.88
CA VAL A 122 21.35 10.36 -17.08
C VAL A 122 22.62 11.00 -17.63
N SER A 123 23.55 11.36 -16.75
CA SER A 123 24.90 11.78 -17.12
C SER A 123 25.91 11.36 -16.07
N GLY A 124 27.18 11.22 -16.46
CA GLY A 124 28.25 10.77 -15.57
C GLY A 124 29.15 9.78 -16.29
N LYS A 125 30.39 9.62 -15.81
CA LYS A 125 31.39 8.76 -16.45
C LYS A 125 31.00 7.27 -16.45
N ASP A 126 30.30 6.84 -15.41
CA ASP A 126 29.91 5.44 -15.19
C ASP A 126 28.37 5.26 -15.23
N SER A 127 27.65 6.14 -15.95
CA SER A 127 26.19 6.08 -16.09
C SER A 127 25.69 4.71 -16.54
N ASP A 128 26.38 4.10 -17.48
CA ASP A 128 25.99 2.84 -18.15
C ASP A 128 26.12 1.63 -17.21
N LYS A 129 26.97 1.75 -16.19
CA LYS A 129 27.12 0.74 -15.12
C LYS A 129 26.12 0.97 -14.00
N CYS A 130 25.82 2.24 -13.71
CA CYS A 130 24.87 2.61 -12.67
C CYS A 130 23.44 2.18 -13.05
N ILE A 131 22.88 2.72 -14.14
CA ILE A 131 21.48 2.48 -14.51
C ILE A 131 21.30 2.35 -16.02
N SER A 132 20.52 1.35 -16.44
CA SER A 132 20.14 1.19 -17.86
C SER A 132 19.25 2.38 -18.25
N HIS A 133 19.63 3.03 -19.35
CA HIS A 133 18.99 4.25 -19.84
C HIS A 133 18.47 4.11 -21.27
N ASP A 134 18.08 2.88 -21.62
CA ASP A 134 17.60 2.50 -22.95
C ASP A 134 16.18 3.01 -23.24
N TYR A 135 15.50 3.61 -22.26
CA TYR A 135 14.09 3.99 -22.34
C TYR A 135 13.86 5.46 -22.01
N LYS A 136 12.76 6.02 -22.53
CA LYS A 136 12.56 7.47 -22.55
C LYS A 136 11.84 8.08 -21.34
N TYR A 137 10.98 7.33 -20.67
CA TYR A 137 10.09 7.86 -19.64
C TYR A 137 10.26 7.18 -18.30
N TRP A 138 9.86 7.89 -17.24
CA TRP A 138 9.88 7.41 -15.88
C TRP A 138 8.50 7.50 -15.22
N SER A 139 8.24 6.63 -14.26
CA SER A 139 7.10 6.69 -13.36
C SER A 139 7.41 6.00 -12.04
N ILE A 140 6.61 6.27 -11.00
CA ILE A 140 6.62 5.50 -9.78
C ILE A 140 5.39 4.61 -9.76
N SER A 141 5.60 3.32 -9.56
CA SER A 141 4.56 2.32 -9.46
C SER A 141 4.67 1.53 -8.17
N GLN A 142 3.69 0.67 -7.95
CA GLN A 142 3.63 -0.24 -6.82
C GLN A 142 3.05 -1.55 -7.31
N TYR A 143 3.74 -2.66 -7.08
CA TYR A 143 3.18 -3.98 -7.37
C TYR A 143 1.98 -4.25 -6.48
N ASP A 144 0.91 -4.78 -7.08
CA ASP A 144 -0.34 -5.11 -6.38
C ASP A 144 -0.23 -6.41 -5.54
N TYR A 145 0.81 -7.22 -5.78
CA TYR A 145 1.02 -8.51 -5.09
C TYR A 145 1.95 -8.36 -3.88
N ASP A 146 1.37 -8.42 -2.68
CA ASP A 146 1.94 -8.63 -1.33
C ASP A 146 3.16 -7.78 -0.86
N SER A 147 4.17 -7.49 -1.68
CA SER A 147 5.38 -6.77 -1.26
C SER A 147 5.07 -5.31 -0.90
N GLY A 148 4.13 -4.67 -1.63
CA GLY A 148 3.87 -3.24 -1.49
C GLY A 148 5.15 -2.40 -1.62
N GLU A 149 6.11 -2.93 -2.37
CA GLU A 149 7.34 -2.23 -2.74
C GLU A 149 6.99 -1.12 -3.72
N ILE A 150 7.70 0.00 -3.60
CA ILE A 150 7.54 1.14 -4.49
C ILE A 150 8.68 1.04 -5.48
N ASP A 151 8.33 1.14 -6.76
CA ASP A 151 9.26 0.90 -7.84
C ASP A 151 9.37 2.14 -8.74
N LEU A 152 10.61 2.49 -9.05
CA LEU A 152 10.94 3.33 -10.20
C LEU A 152 10.82 2.48 -11.46
N VAL A 153 9.92 2.88 -12.35
CA VAL A 153 9.70 2.23 -13.64
C VAL A 153 10.23 3.13 -14.74
N ILE A 154 11.13 2.57 -15.56
CA ILE A 154 11.74 3.22 -16.71
C ILE A 154 11.30 2.48 -17.98
N SER A 155 10.59 3.16 -18.87
CA SER A 155 9.97 2.53 -20.06
C SER A 155 9.75 3.52 -21.22
N ASP A 156 9.33 3.01 -22.38
CA ASP A 156 8.98 3.85 -23.54
C ASP A 156 7.54 4.38 -23.52
N LYS A 157 6.82 4.19 -22.41
CA LYS A 157 5.47 4.72 -22.21
C LYS A 157 5.43 5.64 -20.99
N LYS A 158 4.83 6.82 -21.14
CA LYS A 158 4.65 7.79 -20.03
C LYS A 158 3.88 7.23 -18.84
N LYS A 159 2.98 6.29 -19.11
CA LYS A 159 2.20 5.59 -18.09
C LYS A 159 2.32 4.12 -18.40
N ASP A 160 3.28 3.49 -17.75
CA ASP A 160 3.43 2.05 -17.80
C ASP A 160 3.00 1.50 -16.45
N ASP A 161 1.96 0.68 -16.49
CA ASP A 161 1.50 -0.03 -15.31
C ASP A 161 2.46 -1.19 -15.09
N ILE A 162 3.05 -1.27 -13.90
CA ILE A 162 3.95 -2.36 -13.50
C ILE A 162 3.27 -3.73 -13.58
N ASN A 163 1.94 -3.77 -13.64
CA ASN A 163 1.17 -4.99 -13.84
C ASN A 163 0.98 -5.39 -15.33
N THR A 164 1.37 -4.54 -16.28
CA THR A 164 1.35 -4.86 -17.72
C THR A 164 2.68 -5.43 -18.18
N VAL A 165 2.68 -6.51 -18.99
CA VAL A 165 3.90 -7.08 -19.54
C VAL A 165 4.42 -6.19 -20.68
N GLY A 166 5.68 -5.75 -20.61
CA GLY A 166 6.30 -4.90 -21.62
C GLY A 166 7.79 -4.67 -21.39
N ASP A 167 8.44 -4.07 -22.38
CA ASP A 167 9.86 -3.68 -22.30
C ASP A 167 10.03 -2.48 -21.36
N ARG A 168 10.56 -2.76 -20.17
CA ARG A 168 10.84 -1.77 -19.14
C ARG A 168 11.95 -2.24 -18.20
N ARG A 169 12.47 -1.30 -17.42
CA ARG A 169 13.25 -1.57 -16.20
C ARG A 169 12.44 -1.18 -14.98
N VAL A 170 12.58 -1.98 -13.93
CA VAL A 170 11.91 -1.80 -12.64
C VAL A 170 13.00 -1.83 -11.58
N TYR A 171 13.01 -0.82 -10.73
CA TYR A 171 13.99 -0.68 -9.66
C TYR A 171 13.25 -0.33 -8.37
N PRO A 172 13.39 -1.14 -7.30
CA PRO A 172 12.93 -0.73 -5.99
C PRO A 172 13.51 0.62 -5.61
N ILE A 173 12.64 1.51 -5.14
CA ILE A 173 13.01 2.87 -4.75
C ILE A 173 12.50 3.16 -3.34
N SER A 174 13.31 3.87 -2.58
CA SER A 174 12.98 4.35 -1.24
C SER A 174 13.37 5.81 -1.07
N LEU A 175 12.56 6.54 -0.31
CA LEU A 175 12.82 7.92 0.07
C LEU A 175 13.26 7.96 1.54
N GLY A 176 14.45 8.48 1.79
CA GLY A 176 14.96 8.75 3.14
C GLY A 176 14.47 10.08 3.70
N GLU A 177 14.49 10.22 5.03
CA GLU A 177 14.06 11.45 5.73
C GLU A 177 15.00 12.65 5.47
N ASP A 178 16.24 12.39 5.04
CA ASP A 178 17.32 13.36 4.83
C ASP A 178 17.48 13.80 3.36
N ASN A 179 16.40 13.70 2.57
CA ASN A 179 16.41 13.92 1.12
C ASN A 179 17.35 12.97 0.33
N THR A 180 17.64 11.80 0.90
CA THR A 180 18.28 10.73 0.16
C THR A 180 17.25 9.86 -0.56
N VAL A 181 17.65 9.30 -1.69
CA VAL A 181 16.87 8.34 -2.46
C VAL A 181 17.71 7.08 -2.59
N GLY A 182 17.18 5.94 -2.15
CA GLY A 182 17.78 4.64 -2.40
C GLY A 182 17.16 4.01 -3.64
N ILE A 183 17.98 3.56 -4.59
CA ILE A 183 17.54 2.80 -5.76
C ILE A 183 18.29 1.48 -5.80
N MET A 184 17.57 0.36 -5.80
CA MET A 184 18.16 -0.96 -5.94
C MET A 184 18.36 -1.27 -7.42
N LEU A 185 19.61 -1.45 -7.84
CA LEU A 185 19.99 -1.66 -9.23
C LEU A 185 20.37 -3.12 -9.50
N VAL A 186 20.52 -3.47 -10.79
CA VAL A 186 20.84 -4.84 -11.23
C VAL A 186 22.16 -5.28 -10.60
N GLY A 187 22.15 -6.40 -9.89
CA GLY A 187 23.26 -6.83 -9.01
C GLY A 187 22.92 -6.81 -7.52
N ASN A 188 21.74 -6.29 -7.15
CA ASN A 188 21.19 -6.19 -5.78
C ASN A 188 21.91 -5.20 -4.85
N ASP A 189 22.74 -4.31 -5.40
CA ASP A 189 23.31 -3.23 -4.62
C ASP A 189 22.29 -2.08 -4.51
N MET A 190 22.08 -1.62 -3.28
CA MET A 190 21.30 -0.42 -3.00
C MET A 190 22.22 0.80 -3.19
N TYR A 191 21.91 1.63 -4.18
CA TYR A 191 22.65 2.85 -4.46
C TYR A 191 21.94 4.06 -3.87
N SER A 192 22.69 4.91 -3.18
CA SER A 192 22.16 6.13 -2.55
C SER A 192 22.43 7.35 -3.42
N PHE A 193 21.40 8.19 -3.55
CA PHE A 193 21.43 9.44 -4.27
C PHE A 193 20.96 10.58 -3.36
N THR A 194 21.49 11.78 -3.56
CA THR A 194 21.03 12.99 -2.88
C THR A 194 20.16 13.81 -3.83
N ILE A 195 18.99 14.24 -3.35
CA ILE A 195 18.13 15.18 -4.10
C ILE A 195 18.77 16.57 -4.10
N THR A 196 18.92 17.14 -5.30
CA THR A 196 19.43 18.50 -5.52
C THR A 196 18.46 19.29 -6.39
N LYS A 197 18.31 20.59 -6.06
CA LYS A 197 17.46 21.54 -6.78
C LYS A 197 18.24 22.23 -7.90
#